data_AF-A0ABF7RQ72-F1
#
_entry.id   AF-A0ABF7RQ72-F1
#
_cell.length_a   1.000
_cell.length_b   1.000
_cell.length_c   1.000
_cell.angle_alpha   90.00
_cell.angle_beta   90.00
_cell.angle_gamma   90.00
#
_symmetry.space_group_name_H-M   'P 1'
#
loop_
_entity.id
_entity.type
_entity.pdbx_description
1 polymer ?
#
loop_
_entity_poly.entity_id
_entity_poly.type
_entity_poly.pdbx_seq_one_letter_code
_entity_poly.pdbx_strand_id
1 'polypeptide(L)'
;MVINIYQTKDQDRIEKIEETSDSFKIYVSDSPRIADETLPFFKHMAGKYGLTLIKTDYGGETVIKSAVASKDSFPYYEFFAQNRKFNLFPSKRTTYVQGRDIPVFWKSERIRLQSLDKFWSKEDKSVNGVYTVIGNLKYRKTVVRKLAAFFKTSEKDLLTPKVFSKKEYFNRTLMIYLALFLTLAVFTVLATFSLPLTSVKQIGVYKLLGLSNLDVVGKLFTLPLASLLGASLLFDIGIRLFFAYWPAGFVKWVLISQLIVVMIFALCVLIALALIRSIRIITLLKQGINFNLGMAITLVIKVATVVLATVLLIGGLMNIKEINEKSRQHDQVTRLGSYLTAERTSLVSAAAIRNDDVHNGKNEAKIGRFFNDLEKWGNAYFVSGSITNPQRNLARFKVSDSFTSRIATR
;
A
#
# COMPACT_ATOMS: atom_id res chain seq x y z
N MET A 1 8.50 1.49 -10.79
CA MET A 1 8.83 0.95 -9.45
C MET A 1 8.82 2.01 -8.37
N VAL A 2 9.56 3.12 -8.52
CA VAL A 2 9.61 4.22 -7.53
C VAL A 2 8.23 4.74 -7.13
N ILE A 3 7.34 4.99 -8.11
CA ILE A 3 5.95 5.41 -7.86
C ILE A 3 5.20 4.40 -6.95
N ASN A 4 5.33 3.10 -7.21
CA ASN A 4 4.65 2.06 -6.43
C ASN A 4 5.14 2.02 -4.98
N ILE A 5 6.46 2.16 -4.75
CA ILE A 5 7.04 2.25 -3.41
C ILE A 5 6.50 3.48 -2.68
N TYR A 6 6.46 4.63 -3.35
CA TYR A 6 5.99 5.87 -2.76
C TYR A 6 4.49 5.88 -2.51
N GLN A 7 3.70 5.16 -3.31
CA GLN A 7 2.28 4.91 -3.04
C GLN A 7 2.11 4.09 -1.75
N THR A 8 2.83 2.98 -1.59
CA THR A 8 2.76 2.21 -0.33
C THR A 8 3.18 3.05 0.88
N LYS A 9 4.23 3.87 0.73
CA LYS A 9 4.66 4.80 1.79
C LYS A 9 3.62 5.89 2.08
N ASP A 10 2.91 6.38 1.07
CA ASP A 10 1.85 7.39 1.22
C ASP A 10 0.66 6.81 1.97
N GLN A 11 0.25 5.58 1.63
CA GLN A 11 -0.79 4.85 2.35
C GLN A 11 -0.41 4.62 3.82
N ASP A 12 0.81 4.13 4.08
CA ASP A 12 1.32 3.98 5.44
C ASP A 12 1.35 5.32 6.20
N ARG A 13 1.76 6.40 5.52
CA ARG A 13 1.74 7.76 6.09
C ARG A 13 0.33 8.13 6.47
N ILE A 14 -0.66 8.00 5.59
CA ILE A 14 -2.06 8.39 5.83
C ILE A 14 -2.67 7.63 7.01
N GLU A 15 -2.38 6.33 7.11
CA GLU A 15 -2.86 5.50 8.22
C GLU A 15 -2.27 5.93 9.57
N LYS A 16 -1.05 6.48 9.57
CA LYS A 16 -0.28 6.88 10.76
C LYS A 16 0.04 8.37 10.82
N ILE A 17 -0.70 9.21 10.09
CA ILE A 17 -0.38 10.63 9.84
C ILE A 17 -0.40 11.48 11.12
N GLU A 18 -1.04 10.96 12.17
CA GLU A 18 -1.06 11.54 13.50
C GLU A 18 0.10 11.10 14.42
N GLU A 19 0.85 10.08 14.05
CA GLU A 19 1.95 9.55 14.87
C GLU A 19 3.15 10.49 14.83
N THR A 20 3.53 11.00 16.00
CA THR A 20 4.72 11.82 16.21
C THR A 20 5.59 11.22 17.31
N SER A 21 6.81 11.74 17.49
CA SER A 21 7.70 11.35 18.61
C SER A 21 7.04 11.54 19.98
N ASP A 22 6.11 12.50 20.09
CA ASP A 22 5.38 12.86 21.30
C ASP A 22 3.96 12.28 21.33
N SER A 23 3.77 11.12 20.69
CA SER A 23 2.48 10.45 20.62
C SER A 23 2.50 9.03 21.21
N PHE A 24 1.34 8.57 21.65
CA PHE A 24 1.11 7.17 22.01
C PHE A 24 -0.32 6.75 21.68
N LYS A 25 -0.50 5.45 21.42
CA LYS A 25 -1.82 4.87 21.14
C LYS A 25 -2.49 4.36 22.39
N ILE A 26 -3.81 4.48 22.42
CA ILE A 26 -4.70 3.79 23.33
C ILE A 26 -5.73 2.98 22.53
N TYR A 27 -6.11 1.84 23.09
CA TYR A 27 -7.03 0.89 22.50
C TYR A 27 -8.24 0.76 23.43
N VAL A 28 -9.36 1.36 23.01
CA VAL A 28 -10.60 1.34 23.78
C VAL A 28 -11.48 0.22 23.23
N SER A 29 -11.73 -0.80 24.04
CA SER A 29 -12.71 -1.85 23.75
C SER A 29 -13.69 -1.98 24.90
N ASP A 30 -14.90 -2.46 24.61
CA ASP A 30 -15.92 -2.82 25.61
C ASP A 30 -16.23 -1.70 26.60
N SER A 31 -16.09 -0.45 26.13
CA SER A 31 -16.31 0.70 26.98
C SER A 31 -17.78 0.77 27.41
N PRO A 32 -18.07 0.95 28.71
CA PRO A 32 -19.43 1.23 29.16
C PRO A 32 -19.84 2.69 28.90
N ARG A 33 -18.98 3.49 28.26
CA ARG A 33 -19.19 4.93 28.04
C ARG A 33 -19.78 5.20 26.67
N ILE A 34 -20.68 6.19 26.62
CA ILE A 34 -21.26 6.71 25.39
C ILE A 34 -20.54 7.97 24.91
N ALA A 35 -20.80 8.36 23.67
CA ALA A 35 -20.16 9.52 23.04
C ALA A 35 -20.39 10.83 23.80
N ASP A 36 -21.60 11.02 24.34
CA ASP A 36 -22.01 12.23 25.07
C ASP A 36 -21.25 12.42 26.39
N GLU A 37 -20.81 11.34 27.03
CA GLU A 37 -19.94 11.40 28.22
C GLU A 37 -18.47 11.57 27.83
N THR A 38 -18.06 10.95 26.72
CA THR A 38 -16.65 10.86 26.32
C THR A 38 -16.16 12.18 25.72
N LEU A 39 -16.98 12.85 24.91
CA LEU A 39 -16.59 14.09 24.25
C LEU A 39 -16.24 15.23 25.23
N PRO A 40 -17.06 15.52 26.27
CA PRO A 40 -16.70 16.50 27.29
C PRO A 40 -15.42 16.12 28.05
N PHE A 41 -15.25 14.84 28.38
CA PHE A 41 -14.05 14.35 29.04
C PHE A 41 -12.79 14.57 28.19
N PHE A 42 -12.85 14.26 26.89
CA PHE A 42 -11.73 14.51 25.97
C PHE A 42 -11.44 16.00 25.79
N LYS A 43 -12.47 16.85 25.69
CA LYS A 43 -12.29 18.31 25.64
C LYS A 43 -11.61 18.84 26.91
N HIS A 44 -12.00 18.32 28.09
CA HIS A 44 -11.35 18.68 29.36
C HIS A 44 -9.88 18.22 29.40
N MET A 45 -9.59 16.98 29.00
CA MET A 45 -8.22 16.45 28.94
C MET A 45 -7.34 17.23 27.97
N ALA A 46 -7.86 17.54 26.79
CA ALA A 46 -7.18 18.35 25.78
C ALA A 46 -6.84 19.76 26.29
N GLY A 47 -7.80 20.44 26.92
CA GLY A 47 -7.59 21.78 27.48
C GLY A 47 -6.62 21.79 28.66
N LYS A 48 -6.75 20.84 29.60
CA LYS A 48 -5.94 20.80 30.83
C LYS A 48 -4.48 20.41 30.59
N TYR A 49 -4.23 19.50 29.65
CA TYR A 49 -2.90 18.94 29.40
C TYR A 49 -2.31 19.36 28.05
N GLY A 50 -3.00 20.23 27.29
CA GLY A 50 -2.59 20.67 25.96
C GLY A 50 -2.55 19.56 24.92
N LEU A 51 -3.35 18.50 25.09
CA LEU A 51 -3.29 17.29 24.28
C LEU A 51 -4.21 17.36 23.05
N THR A 52 -3.83 16.61 22.03
CA THR A 52 -4.66 16.31 20.87
C THR A 52 -5.02 14.82 20.92
N LEU A 53 -6.31 14.50 20.80
CA LEU A 53 -6.79 13.12 20.70
C LEU A 53 -7.39 12.90 19.32
N ILE A 54 -6.87 11.92 18.58
CA ILE A 54 -7.33 11.57 17.23
C ILE A 54 -7.82 10.13 17.23
N LYS A 55 -9.11 9.94 16.99
CA LYS A 55 -9.70 8.62 16.67
C LYS A 55 -9.45 8.31 15.21
N THR A 56 -8.96 7.11 14.95
CA THR A 56 -8.86 6.57 13.59
C THR A 56 -10.01 5.61 13.34
N ASP A 57 -10.76 5.85 12.27
CA ASP A 57 -11.89 5.05 11.83
C ASP A 57 -11.86 4.87 10.29
N TYR A 58 -12.67 3.95 9.77
CA TYR A 58 -12.71 3.58 8.35
C TYR A 58 -14.13 3.68 7.80
N GLY A 59 -14.35 4.63 6.88
CA GLY A 59 -15.61 4.82 6.17
C GLY A 59 -15.50 4.35 4.72
N GLY A 60 -15.72 3.05 4.48
CA GLY A 60 -15.45 2.45 3.18
C GLY A 60 -13.97 2.55 2.84
N GLU A 61 -13.63 3.17 1.71
CA GLU A 61 -12.24 3.43 1.27
C GLU A 61 -11.59 4.66 1.93
N THR A 62 -12.31 5.35 2.83
CA THR A 62 -11.83 6.60 3.44
C THR A 62 -11.34 6.38 4.86
N VAL A 63 -10.07 6.69 5.11
CA VAL A 63 -9.53 6.82 6.46
C VAL A 63 -10.12 8.09 7.09
N ILE A 64 -10.91 7.93 8.14
CA ILE A 64 -11.55 9.02 8.86
C ILE A 64 -10.75 9.27 10.14
N LYS A 65 -10.09 10.44 10.19
CA LYS A 65 -9.42 10.96 11.38
C LYS A 65 -10.38 11.91 12.07
N SER A 66 -10.81 11.59 13.29
CA SER A 66 -11.74 12.41 14.07
C SER A 66 -11.04 12.92 15.31
N ALA A 67 -10.93 14.24 15.48
CA ALA A 67 -10.04 14.83 16.46
C ALA A 67 -10.75 15.74 17.48
N VAL A 68 -10.26 15.70 18.72
CA VAL A 68 -10.32 16.81 19.68
C VAL A 68 -8.91 17.38 19.72
N ALA A 69 -8.70 18.47 18.99
CA ALA A 69 -7.36 19.01 18.74
C ALA A 69 -7.05 20.19 19.66
N SER A 70 -5.84 20.19 20.21
CA SER A 70 -5.19 21.37 20.78
C SER A 70 -4.32 22.02 19.71
N LYS A 71 -4.34 23.36 19.64
CA LYS A 71 -3.55 24.14 18.68
C LYS A 71 -2.05 23.90 18.83
N ASP A 72 -1.60 23.50 20.03
CA ASP A 72 -0.18 23.38 20.33
C ASP A 72 0.40 22.00 20.04
N SER A 73 -0.41 20.94 20.16
CA SER A 73 0.04 19.56 19.97
C SER A 73 -0.40 18.92 18.65
N PHE A 74 -1.33 19.53 17.91
CA PHE A 74 -1.76 18.97 16.63
C PHE A 74 -0.62 19.00 15.58
N PRO A 75 -0.34 17.91 14.85
CA PRO A 75 0.75 17.83 13.87
C PRO A 75 0.35 18.47 12.53
N TYR A 76 0.31 19.81 12.48
CA TYR A 76 -0.11 20.55 11.27
C TYR A 76 0.71 20.22 10.03
N TYR A 77 2.02 19.96 10.19
CA TYR A 77 2.93 19.69 9.09
C TYR A 77 2.69 18.34 8.39
N GLU A 78 2.07 17.38 9.09
CA GLU A 78 1.70 16.09 8.50
C GLU A 78 0.38 16.17 7.74
N PHE A 79 -0.57 16.96 8.25
CA PHE A 79 -1.91 17.07 7.67
C PHE A 79 -2.04 18.16 6.61
N PHE A 80 -1.18 19.19 6.62
CA PHE A 80 -1.31 20.35 5.73
C PHE A 80 0.04 20.75 5.15
N ALA A 81 0.04 21.15 3.87
CA ALA A 81 1.25 21.63 3.21
C ALA A 81 1.80 22.94 3.84
N GLN A 82 0.92 23.74 4.45
CA GLN A 82 1.29 24.96 5.14
C GLN A 82 1.55 24.67 6.61
N ASN A 83 2.79 24.87 7.06
CA ASN A 83 3.17 24.73 8.47
C ASN A 83 2.73 25.95 9.31
N ARG A 84 1.41 26.20 9.36
CA ARG A 84 0.82 27.30 10.14
C ARG A 84 -0.18 26.73 11.13
N LYS A 85 -0.07 27.17 12.39
CA LYS A 85 -1.04 26.81 13.44
C LYS A 85 -2.30 27.68 13.31
N PHE A 86 -3.44 27.07 13.08
CA PHE A 86 -4.75 27.73 13.02
C PHE A 86 -5.81 26.96 13.79
N ASN A 87 -6.97 27.57 14.07
CA ASN A 87 -8.06 26.85 14.72
C ASN A 87 -8.61 25.77 13.78
N LEU A 88 -8.36 24.49 14.10
CA LEU A 88 -8.63 23.36 13.22
C LEU A 88 -10.13 23.15 12.97
N PHE A 89 -10.99 23.42 13.95
CA PHE A 89 -12.43 23.24 13.81
C PHE A 89 -13.18 24.50 14.28
N PRO A 90 -13.19 25.58 13.46
CA PRO A 90 -13.94 26.79 13.79
C PRO A 90 -15.46 26.55 13.81
N SER A 91 -15.93 25.51 13.11
CA SER A 91 -17.32 25.07 13.11
C SER A 91 -17.38 23.55 13.17
N LYS A 92 -18.47 23.01 13.76
CA LYS A 92 -18.77 21.57 13.74
C LYS A 92 -18.86 20.99 12.33
N ARG A 93 -19.10 21.81 11.30
CA ARG A 93 -19.20 21.36 9.91
C ARG A 93 -17.84 21.22 9.23
N THR A 94 -16.78 21.83 9.76
CA THR A 94 -15.45 21.85 9.15
C THR A 94 -14.93 20.44 8.93
N THR A 95 -14.41 20.19 7.73
CA THR A 95 -13.85 18.91 7.33
C THR A 95 -12.77 19.16 6.30
N TYR A 96 -11.63 18.53 6.51
CA TYR A 96 -10.51 18.55 5.59
C TYR A 96 -10.45 17.23 4.84
N VAL A 97 -10.21 17.30 3.54
CA VAL A 97 -10.19 16.13 2.66
C VAL A 97 -8.91 16.09 1.85
N GLN A 98 -8.57 14.87 1.42
CA GLN A 98 -7.52 14.58 0.45
C GLN A 98 -7.54 15.54 -0.76
N GLY A 99 -6.36 15.96 -1.20
CA GLY A 99 -6.14 16.67 -2.47
C GLY A 99 -6.53 18.15 -2.45
N ARG A 100 -7.49 18.55 -1.61
CA ARG A 100 -7.81 19.96 -1.34
C ARG A 100 -7.03 20.49 -0.14
N ASP A 101 -7.07 19.75 0.96
CA ASP A 101 -6.56 20.21 2.25
C ASP A 101 -5.36 19.36 2.70
N ILE A 102 -5.51 18.03 2.60
CA ILE A 102 -4.48 17.07 2.99
C ILE A 102 -3.69 16.65 1.75
N PRO A 103 -2.38 16.95 1.68
CA PRO A 103 -1.55 16.56 0.56
C PRO A 103 -1.36 15.04 0.56
N VAL A 104 -1.55 14.43 -0.61
CA VAL A 104 -1.29 13.01 -0.83
C VAL A 104 -0.62 12.81 -2.17
N PHE A 105 0.30 11.85 -2.22
CA PHE A 105 0.99 11.46 -3.43
C PHE A 105 0.02 10.81 -4.41
N TRP A 106 -0.84 9.91 -3.94
CA TRP A 106 -1.71 9.14 -4.83
C TRP A 106 -3.21 9.49 -4.67
N LYS A 107 -3.88 9.85 -5.78
CA LYS A 107 -5.28 10.33 -5.77
C LYS A 107 -6.31 9.30 -5.30
N SER A 108 -6.00 8.00 -5.25
CA SER A 108 -6.96 7.02 -4.74
C SER A 108 -6.99 6.92 -3.22
N GLU A 109 -6.03 7.51 -2.50
CA GLU A 109 -5.93 7.36 -1.04
C GLU A 109 -6.83 8.33 -0.28
N ARG A 110 -8.05 7.90 0.07
CA ARG A 110 -9.04 8.80 0.65
C ARG A 110 -8.78 9.01 2.14
N ILE A 111 -8.43 10.23 2.51
CA ILE A 111 -8.38 10.68 3.91
C ILE A 111 -9.35 11.82 4.15
N ARG A 112 -9.99 11.79 5.32
CA ARG A 112 -10.84 12.86 5.84
C ARG A 112 -10.50 13.16 7.29
N LEU A 113 -10.23 14.42 7.60
CA LEU A 113 -10.08 14.92 8.96
C LEU A 113 -11.32 15.74 9.36
N GLN A 114 -11.91 15.42 10.50
CA GLN A 114 -13.09 16.11 11.05
C GLN A 114 -13.04 16.19 12.58
N SER A 115 -13.91 16.99 13.18
CA SER A 115 -14.04 17.02 14.64
C SER A 115 -14.67 15.74 15.17
N LEU A 116 -14.27 15.32 16.39
CA LEU A 116 -14.88 14.17 17.07
C LEU A 116 -16.38 14.41 17.39
N ASP A 117 -16.75 15.67 17.63
CA ASP A 117 -18.13 16.14 17.79
C ASP A 117 -18.99 15.80 16.55
N LYS A 118 -18.48 16.09 15.35
CA LYS A 118 -19.13 15.73 14.08
C LYS A 118 -19.18 14.22 13.84
N PHE A 119 -18.17 13.49 14.28
CA PHE A 119 -18.12 12.04 14.10
C PHE A 119 -19.23 11.33 14.89
N TRP A 120 -19.43 11.74 16.14
CA TRP A 120 -20.44 11.16 17.04
C TRP A 120 -21.83 11.79 16.94
N SER A 121 -22.03 12.82 16.11
CA SER A 121 -23.38 13.37 15.86
C SER A 121 -24.29 12.40 15.08
N LYS A 122 -23.81 11.20 14.73
CA LYS A 122 -24.60 10.11 14.15
C LYS A 122 -24.75 9.03 15.22
N GLU A 123 -25.99 8.67 15.53
CA GLU A 123 -26.37 7.80 16.68
C GLU A 123 -25.81 6.36 16.61
N ASP A 124 -25.19 5.96 15.49
CA ASP A 124 -24.67 4.61 15.25
C ASP A 124 -23.18 4.41 15.60
N LYS A 125 -22.52 5.41 16.20
CA LYS A 125 -21.06 5.42 16.37
C LYS A 125 -20.61 5.13 17.80
N SER A 126 -19.89 4.03 17.96
CA SER A 126 -19.26 3.63 19.22
C SER A 126 -18.06 4.50 19.61
N VAL A 127 -17.79 4.56 20.91
CA VAL A 127 -16.57 5.12 21.50
C VAL A 127 -15.39 4.14 21.41
N ASN A 128 -15.65 2.87 21.12
CA ASN A 128 -14.57 1.89 20.93
C ASN A 128 -13.73 2.23 19.69
N GLY A 129 -12.45 1.87 19.75
CA GLY A 129 -11.51 2.05 18.65
C GLY A 129 -10.10 2.43 19.10
N VAL A 130 -9.30 2.82 18.12
CA VAL A 130 -7.91 3.24 18.32
C VAL A 130 -7.85 4.76 18.36
N TYR A 131 -7.24 5.28 19.42
CA TYR A 131 -6.96 6.70 19.54
C TYR A 131 -5.47 6.94 19.65
N THR A 132 -4.99 7.94 18.94
CA THR A 132 -3.66 8.49 19.13
C THR A 132 -3.75 9.73 19.99
N VAL A 133 -3.02 9.74 21.09
CA VAL A 133 -2.88 10.89 21.99
C VAL A 133 -1.54 11.54 21.69
N ILE A 134 -1.58 12.85 21.42
CA ILE A 134 -0.41 13.65 21.04
C ILE A 134 -0.26 14.80 22.04
N GLY A 135 0.95 15.03 22.51
CA GLY A 135 1.29 16.18 23.33
C GLY A 135 2.39 15.87 24.33
N ASN A 136 2.53 16.67 25.38
CA ASN A 136 3.70 16.59 26.24
C ASN A 136 3.77 15.25 27.01
N LEU A 137 4.77 14.42 26.68
CA LEU A 137 4.99 13.11 27.28
C LEU A 137 5.24 13.15 28.80
N LYS A 138 5.59 14.31 29.38
CA LYS A 138 5.68 14.48 30.85
C LYS A 138 4.38 14.09 31.56
N TYR A 139 3.23 14.32 30.93
CA TYR A 139 1.92 13.99 31.51
C TYR A 139 1.43 12.58 31.15
N ARG A 140 2.19 11.80 30.37
CA ARG A 140 1.75 10.49 29.83
C ARG A 140 1.17 9.58 30.91
N LYS A 141 1.90 9.36 32.01
CA LYS A 141 1.44 8.47 33.09
C LYS A 141 0.13 8.94 33.73
N THR A 142 0.00 10.24 33.98
CA THR A 142 -1.22 10.83 34.55
C THR A 142 -2.40 10.73 33.58
N VAL A 143 -2.15 10.95 32.29
CA VAL A 143 -3.14 10.90 31.22
C VAL A 143 -3.64 9.47 31.02
N VAL A 144 -2.74 8.50 30.91
CA VAL A 144 -3.06 7.06 30.79
C VAL A 144 -3.91 6.61 31.98
N ARG A 145 -3.50 6.94 33.22
CA ARG A 145 -4.26 6.60 34.42
C ARG A 145 -5.68 7.18 34.42
N LYS A 146 -5.83 8.44 34.00
CA LYS A 146 -7.15 9.09 33.89
C LYS A 146 -8.03 8.47 32.80
N LEU A 147 -7.45 8.11 31.65
CA LEU A 147 -8.14 7.43 30.57
C LEU A 147 -8.59 6.02 31.00
N ALA A 148 -7.70 5.26 31.64
CA ALA A 148 -7.98 3.93 32.16
C ALA A 148 -9.13 3.95 33.19
N ALA A 149 -9.08 4.90 34.13
CA ALA A 149 -10.15 5.11 35.11
C ALA A 149 -11.49 5.50 34.45
N PHE A 150 -11.47 6.40 33.45
CA PHE A 150 -12.69 6.83 32.75
C PHE A 150 -13.37 5.68 32.01
N PHE A 151 -12.57 4.87 31.30
CA PHE A 151 -13.06 3.72 30.53
C PHE A 151 -13.24 2.44 31.36
N LYS A 152 -12.96 2.46 32.67
CA LYS A 152 -13.03 1.31 33.58
C LYS A 152 -12.20 0.11 33.07
N THR A 153 -10.99 0.38 32.62
CA THR A 153 -10.04 -0.64 32.14
C THR A 153 -8.68 -0.49 32.84
N SER A 154 -7.80 -1.49 32.71
CA SER A 154 -6.44 -1.38 33.25
C SER A 154 -5.54 -0.53 32.34
N GLU A 155 -4.52 0.12 32.90
CA GLU A 155 -3.54 0.88 32.10
C GLU A 155 -2.83 -0.01 31.07
N LYS A 156 -2.59 -1.27 31.44
CA LYS A 156 -1.96 -2.26 30.55
C LYS A 156 -2.87 -2.58 29.38
N ASP A 157 -4.13 -2.92 29.65
CA ASP A 157 -5.08 -3.30 28.60
C ASP A 157 -5.37 -2.14 27.65
N LEU A 158 -5.40 -0.90 28.18
CA LEU A 158 -5.59 0.31 27.38
C LEU A 158 -4.41 0.56 26.42
N LEU A 159 -3.19 0.16 26.78
CA LEU A 159 -1.98 0.38 25.97
C LEU A 159 -1.65 -0.80 25.05
N THR A 160 -2.26 -1.96 25.28
CA THR A 160 -2.04 -3.16 24.45
C THR A 160 -3.11 -3.30 23.37
N PRO A 161 -2.73 -3.51 22.10
CA PRO A 161 -3.70 -3.83 21.06
C PRO A 161 -4.32 -5.20 21.33
N LYS A 162 -5.65 -5.26 21.47
CA LYS A 162 -6.38 -6.53 21.60
C LYS A 162 -6.57 -7.27 20.27
N VAL A 163 -6.45 -6.56 19.15
CA VAL A 163 -6.55 -7.12 17.80
C VAL A 163 -5.23 -6.84 17.07
N PHE A 164 -4.50 -7.90 16.75
CA PHE A 164 -3.28 -7.83 15.96
C PHE A 164 -3.66 -7.87 14.48
N SER A 165 -3.82 -6.70 13.87
CA SER A 165 -3.91 -6.60 12.43
C SER A 165 -2.57 -6.13 11.88
N LYS A 166 -1.75 -7.08 11.42
CA LYS A 166 -0.50 -6.77 10.72
C LYS A 166 -0.83 -6.73 9.22
N LYS A 167 -0.89 -5.53 8.65
CA LYS A 167 -0.86 -5.38 7.19
C LYS A 167 0.54 -5.77 6.72
N GLU A 168 0.71 -7.03 6.33
CA GLU A 168 1.88 -7.42 5.57
C GLU A 168 1.73 -6.86 4.16
N TYR A 169 2.33 -5.70 3.92
CA TYR A 169 2.60 -5.19 2.59
C TYR A 169 3.72 -5.99 1.90
N PHE A 170 3.84 -7.30 2.19
CA PHE A 170 4.73 -8.20 1.49
C PHE A 170 4.15 -8.42 0.09
N ASN A 171 4.46 -7.46 -0.78
CA ASN A 171 3.87 -7.35 -2.09
C ASN A 171 4.54 -8.42 -2.98
N ARG A 172 4.03 -9.66 -2.95
CA ARG A 172 4.37 -10.74 -3.89
C ARG A 172 4.41 -10.21 -5.32
N THR A 173 3.56 -9.24 -5.61
CA THR A 173 3.43 -8.64 -6.91
C THR A 173 4.49 -7.56 -7.20
N LEU A 174 5.07 -6.91 -6.18
CA LEU A 174 6.31 -6.13 -6.30
C LEU A 174 7.51 -7.03 -6.60
N MET A 175 7.57 -8.25 -6.03
CA MET A 175 8.59 -9.24 -6.37
C MET A 175 8.45 -9.75 -7.82
N ILE A 176 7.21 -10.01 -8.27
CA ILE A 176 6.93 -10.35 -9.67
C ILE A 176 7.36 -9.21 -10.60
N TYR A 177 7.10 -7.94 -10.24
CA TYR A 177 7.58 -6.82 -11.04
C TYR A 177 9.08 -6.61 -11.00
N LEU A 178 9.72 -6.84 -9.86
CA LEU A 178 11.16 -6.78 -9.78
C LEU A 178 11.78 -7.85 -10.70
N ALA A 179 11.24 -9.08 -10.67
CA ALA A 179 11.67 -10.16 -11.55
C ALA A 179 11.45 -9.82 -13.04
N LEU A 180 10.25 -9.36 -13.41
CA LEU A 180 9.94 -8.95 -14.79
C LEU A 180 10.80 -7.77 -15.25
N PHE A 181 11.07 -6.80 -14.37
CA PHE A 181 11.94 -5.66 -14.67
C PHE A 181 13.39 -6.12 -14.89
N LEU A 182 13.91 -7.03 -14.07
CA LEU A 182 15.22 -7.63 -14.27
C LEU A 182 15.30 -8.39 -15.60
N THR A 183 14.27 -9.16 -15.95
CA THR A 183 14.18 -9.84 -17.26
C THR A 183 14.17 -8.83 -18.41
N LEU A 184 13.44 -7.72 -18.28
CA LEU A 184 13.43 -6.65 -19.29
C LEU A 184 14.81 -6.00 -19.43
N ALA A 185 15.49 -5.76 -18.30
CA ALA A 185 16.84 -5.20 -18.30
C ALA A 185 17.82 -6.14 -19.03
N VAL A 186 17.73 -7.46 -18.78
CA VAL A 186 18.52 -8.46 -19.50
C VAL A 186 18.23 -8.46 -21.00
N PHE A 187 16.96 -8.41 -21.41
CA PHE A 187 16.62 -8.30 -22.84
C PHE A 187 17.10 -7.00 -23.47
N THR A 188 17.10 -5.90 -22.73
CA THR A 188 17.62 -4.62 -23.20
C THR A 188 19.14 -4.69 -23.38
N VAL A 189 19.87 -5.35 -22.47
CA VAL A 189 21.30 -5.63 -22.61
C VAL A 189 21.57 -6.48 -23.86
N LEU A 190 20.80 -7.55 -24.06
CA LEU A 190 20.93 -8.44 -25.22
C LEU A 190 20.60 -7.73 -26.55
N ALA A 191 19.58 -6.87 -26.57
CA ALA A 191 19.24 -6.07 -27.75
C ALA A 191 20.33 -5.04 -28.08
N THR A 192 20.94 -4.45 -27.05
CA THR A 192 22.05 -3.50 -27.21
C THR A 192 23.31 -4.22 -27.70
N PHE A 193 23.55 -5.44 -27.22
CA PHE A 193 24.63 -6.34 -27.66
C PHE A 193 24.48 -6.79 -29.13
N SER A 194 23.26 -6.92 -29.62
CA SER A 194 23.03 -7.35 -31.01
C SER A 194 23.14 -6.20 -32.03
N LEU A 195 23.23 -4.96 -31.58
CA LEU A 195 23.33 -3.77 -32.43
C LEU A 195 24.67 -3.70 -33.20
N PRO A 196 25.84 -3.95 -32.57
CA PRO A 196 27.09 -4.15 -33.30
C PRO A 196 27.06 -5.34 -34.26
N LEU A 197 26.40 -6.45 -33.88
CA LEU A 197 26.34 -7.68 -34.69
C LEU A 197 25.49 -7.53 -35.96
N THR A 198 24.43 -6.73 -35.90
CA THR A 198 23.59 -6.42 -37.06
C THR A 198 24.19 -5.32 -37.94
N SER A 199 25.04 -4.47 -37.37
CA SER A 199 25.70 -3.35 -38.06
C SER A 199 27.14 -3.66 -38.47
N VAL A 200 27.54 -4.93 -38.49
CA VAL A 200 28.92 -5.38 -38.78
C VAL A 200 29.46 -4.83 -40.10
N LYS A 201 28.62 -4.77 -41.15
CA LYS A 201 29.01 -4.18 -42.45
C LYS A 201 29.31 -2.68 -42.34
N GLN A 202 28.45 -1.93 -41.64
CA GLN A 202 28.64 -0.49 -41.42
C GLN A 202 29.89 -0.22 -40.58
N ILE A 203 30.12 -1.02 -39.53
CA ILE A 203 31.34 -0.96 -38.71
C ILE A 203 32.59 -1.22 -39.57
N GLY A 204 32.52 -2.20 -40.48
CA GLY A 204 33.58 -2.47 -41.45
C GLY A 204 33.91 -1.27 -42.33
N VAL A 205 32.89 -0.62 -42.90
CA VAL A 205 33.05 0.61 -43.69
C VAL A 205 33.67 1.73 -42.85
N TYR A 206 33.22 1.95 -41.61
CA TYR A 206 33.79 2.99 -40.75
C TYR A 206 35.26 2.72 -40.40
N LYS A 207 35.64 1.45 -40.18
CA LYS A 207 37.05 1.09 -39.95
C LYS A 207 37.92 1.29 -41.21
N LEU A 208 37.38 1.02 -42.39
CA LEU A 208 38.07 1.26 -43.67
C LEU A 208 38.28 2.76 -43.93
N LEU A 209 37.34 3.60 -43.48
CA LEU A 209 37.46 5.06 -43.52
C LEU A 209 38.42 5.62 -42.44
N GLY A 210 39.09 4.77 -41.66
CA GLY A 210 40.09 5.17 -40.67
C GLY A 210 39.51 5.69 -39.34
N LEU A 211 38.22 5.51 -39.07
CA LEU A 211 37.63 5.94 -37.79
C LEU A 211 38.18 5.12 -36.62
N SER A 212 38.41 5.78 -35.48
CA SER A 212 38.78 5.09 -34.25
C SER A 212 37.61 4.24 -33.73
N ASN A 213 37.89 3.19 -32.95
CA ASN A 213 36.84 2.36 -32.37
C ASN A 213 35.86 3.17 -31.49
N LEU A 214 36.32 4.26 -30.86
CA LEU A 214 35.48 5.14 -30.04
C LEU A 214 34.51 5.96 -30.91
N ASP A 215 34.96 6.44 -32.07
CA ASP A 215 34.10 7.20 -33.00
C ASP A 215 33.02 6.30 -33.61
N VAL A 216 33.36 5.03 -33.89
CA VAL A 216 32.39 4.01 -34.34
C VAL A 216 31.31 3.79 -33.28
N VAL A 217 31.71 3.65 -32.01
CA VAL A 217 30.77 3.52 -30.88
C VAL A 217 29.90 4.77 -30.76
N GLY A 218 30.49 5.95 -30.82
CA GLY A 218 29.76 7.22 -30.82
C GLY A 218 28.67 7.25 -31.88
N LYS A 219 29.01 6.95 -33.14
CA LYS A 219 28.03 6.93 -34.24
C LYS A 219 26.94 5.87 -34.06
N LEU A 220 27.28 4.70 -33.53
CA LEU A 220 26.31 3.61 -33.38
C LEU A 220 25.32 3.85 -32.22
N PHE A 221 25.78 4.45 -31.13
CA PHE A 221 25.02 4.56 -29.88
C PHE A 221 24.48 5.96 -29.57
N THR A 222 24.80 6.99 -30.36
CA THR A 222 24.26 8.35 -30.17
C THR A 222 22.73 8.37 -30.21
N LEU A 223 22.10 7.76 -31.23
CA LEU A 223 20.64 7.74 -31.34
C LEU A 223 19.97 6.95 -30.20
N PRO A 224 20.42 5.73 -29.85
CA PRO A 224 19.94 5.03 -28.66
C PRO A 224 20.06 5.86 -27.36
N LEU A 225 21.20 6.51 -27.13
CA LEU A 225 21.42 7.34 -25.95
C LEU A 225 20.46 8.56 -25.94
N ALA A 226 20.33 9.25 -27.07
CA ALA A 226 19.40 10.37 -27.20
C ALA A 226 17.94 9.93 -26.96
N SER A 227 17.55 8.76 -27.46
CA SER A 227 16.21 8.21 -27.23
C SER A 227 15.95 7.86 -25.76
N LEU A 228 16.96 7.33 -25.06
CA LEU A 228 16.87 7.02 -23.63
C LEU A 228 16.68 8.28 -22.80
N LEU A 229 17.50 9.31 -23.06
CA LEU A 229 17.41 10.60 -22.37
C LEU A 229 16.09 11.31 -22.69
N GLY A 230 15.64 11.28 -23.95
CA GLY A 230 14.35 11.84 -24.37
C GLY A 230 13.17 11.14 -23.69
N ALA A 231 13.17 9.81 -23.63
CA ALA A 231 12.15 9.05 -22.91
C ALA A 231 12.13 9.35 -21.41
N SER A 232 13.31 9.51 -20.79
CA SER A 232 13.46 9.91 -19.40
C SER A 232 12.84 11.28 -19.13
N LEU A 233 13.11 12.26 -20.00
CA LEU A 233 12.58 13.61 -19.89
C LEU A 233 11.05 13.63 -20.03
N LEU A 234 10.51 12.90 -21.02
CA LEU A 234 9.05 12.76 -21.20
C LEU A 234 8.39 12.13 -19.97
N PHE A 235 9.05 11.13 -19.37
CA PHE A 235 8.56 10.51 -18.14
C PHE A 235 8.53 11.50 -16.96
N ASP A 236 9.55 12.32 -16.79
CA ASP A 236 9.59 13.35 -15.73
C ASP A 236 8.52 14.42 -15.92
N ILE A 237 8.28 14.85 -17.16
CA ILE A 237 7.18 15.76 -17.51
C ILE A 237 5.85 15.09 -17.15
N GLY A 238 5.66 13.82 -17.51
CA GLY A 238 4.46 13.05 -17.18
C GLY A 238 4.20 12.98 -15.67
N ILE A 239 5.23 12.71 -14.86
CA ILE A 239 5.14 12.74 -13.40
C ILE A 239 4.68 14.11 -12.91
N ARG A 240 5.26 15.20 -13.42
CA ARG A 240 4.94 16.56 -13.01
C ARG A 240 3.51 16.99 -13.35
N LEU A 241 2.97 16.49 -14.46
CA LEU A 241 1.58 16.75 -14.84
C LEU A 241 0.59 15.90 -14.04
N PHE A 242 0.97 14.67 -13.67
CA PHE A 242 0.06 13.72 -13.01
C PHE A 242 -0.05 13.94 -11.49
N PHE A 243 1.08 14.21 -10.81
CA PHE A 243 1.15 14.28 -9.35
C PHE A 243 1.13 15.71 -8.81
N ALA A 244 0.11 16.03 -8.02
CA ALA A 244 -0.06 17.34 -7.39
C ALA A 244 0.84 17.54 -6.16
N TYR A 245 1.18 16.47 -5.44
CA TYR A 245 2.04 16.51 -4.26
C TYR A 245 3.21 15.54 -4.42
N TRP A 246 4.38 15.98 -4.00
CA TRP A 246 5.65 15.29 -4.19
C TRP A 246 6.27 14.99 -2.82
N PRO A 247 6.24 13.72 -2.36
CA PRO A 247 6.79 13.33 -1.07
C PRO A 247 8.28 13.62 -0.94
N ALA A 248 8.75 13.77 0.29
CA ALA A 248 10.16 13.94 0.58
C ALA A 248 11.01 12.81 -0.03
N GLY A 249 12.05 13.21 -0.77
CA GLY A 249 12.98 12.29 -1.42
C GLY A 249 12.47 11.63 -2.71
N PHE A 250 11.19 11.81 -3.10
CA PHE A 250 10.64 11.18 -4.31
C PHE A 250 11.47 11.52 -5.55
N VAL A 251 11.76 12.81 -5.77
CA VAL A 251 12.60 13.29 -6.88
C VAL A 251 13.98 12.65 -6.86
N LYS A 252 14.59 12.54 -5.67
CA LYS A 252 15.92 11.93 -5.53
C LYS A 252 15.89 10.47 -6.00
N TRP A 253 14.87 9.71 -5.62
CA TRP A 253 14.74 8.30 -6.04
C TRP A 253 14.40 8.14 -7.52
N VAL A 254 13.63 9.06 -8.11
CA VAL A 254 13.40 9.08 -9.57
C VAL A 254 14.73 9.31 -10.29
N LEU A 255 15.51 10.32 -9.90
CA LEU A 255 16.81 10.61 -10.50
C LEU A 255 17.81 9.45 -10.33
N ILE A 256 17.87 8.84 -9.14
CA ILE A 256 18.71 7.65 -8.89
C ILE A 256 18.30 6.52 -9.82
N SER A 257 16.99 6.29 -10.01
CA SER A 257 16.51 5.23 -10.90
C SER A 257 16.90 5.47 -12.35
N GLN A 258 16.86 6.72 -12.82
CA GLN A 258 17.29 7.08 -14.18
C GLN A 258 18.81 6.93 -14.34
N LEU A 259 19.58 7.34 -13.33
CA LEU A 259 21.04 7.17 -13.32
C LEU A 259 21.42 5.69 -13.40
N ILE A 260 20.71 4.80 -12.69
CA ILE A 260 20.92 3.36 -12.77
C ILE A 260 20.68 2.85 -14.20
N VAL A 261 19.62 3.30 -14.87
CA VAL A 261 19.34 2.88 -16.26
C VAL A 261 20.43 3.37 -17.22
N VAL A 262 20.90 4.61 -17.07
CA VAL A 262 22.01 5.15 -17.86
C VAL A 262 23.31 4.38 -17.59
N MET A 263 23.59 4.01 -16.35
CA MET A 263 24.74 3.18 -15.98
C MET A 263 24.69 1.79 -16.61
N ILE A 264 23.51 1.15 -16.63
CA ILE A 264 23.32 -0.14 -17.31
C ILE A 264 23.57 0.03 -18.82
N PHE A 265 23.05 1.10 -19.43
CA PHE A 265 23.31 1.39 -20.84
C PHE A 265 24.80 1.62 -21.12
N ALA A 266 25.50 2.39 -20.27
CA ALA A 266 26.93 2.61 -20.39
C ALA A 266 27.72 1.29 -20.30
N LEU A 267 27.34 0.38 -19.39
CA LEU A 267 27.93 -0.96 -19.30
C LEU A 267 27.73 -1.75 -20.60
N CYS A 268 26.54 -1.66 -21.21
CA CYS A 268 26.27 -2.30 -22.50
C CYS A 268 27.16 -1.74 -23.61
N VAL A 269 27.37 -0.42 -23.64
CA VAL A 269 28.25 0.25 -24.60
C VAL A 269 29.71 -0.17 -24.42
N LEU A 270 30.17 -0.37 -23.17
CA LEU A 270 31.52 -0.89 -22.89
C LEU A 270 31.71 -2.32 -23.41
N ILE A 271 30.71 -3.18 -23.23
CA ILE A 271 30.72 -4.55 -23.77
C ILE A 271 30.73 -4.51 -25.31
N ALA A 272 29.91 -3.63 -25.91
CA ALA A 272 29.88 -3.43 -27.36
C ALA A 272 31.22 -2.92 -27.91
N LEU A 273 31.92 -2.05 -27.18
CA LEU A 273 33.26 -1.58 -27.53
C LEU A 273 34.27 -2.76 -27.57
N ALA A 274 34.20 -3.69 -26.62
CA ALA A 274 35.04 -4.88 -26.62
C ALA A 274 34.80 -5.77 -27.85
N LEU A 275 33.55 -5.94 -28.28
CA LEU A 275 33.20 -6.64 -29.52
C LEU A 275 33.68 -5.91 -30.78
N ILE A 276 33.47 -4.59 -30.86
CA ILE A 276 33.92 -3.80 -32.01
C ILE A 276 35.44 -3.92 -32.14
N ARG A 277 36.18 -3.93 -31.03
CA ARG A 277 37.63 -4.19 -31.04
C ARG A 277 38.00 -5.58 -31.56
N SER A 278 37.20 -6.61 -31.27
CA SER A 278 37.49 -7.99 -31.70
C SER A 278 37.20 -8.26 -33.19
N ILE A 279 36.35 -7.45 -33.83
CA ILE A 279 36.05 -7.56 -35.27
C ILE A 279 37.26 -7.08 -36.11
N ARG A 280 37.97 -8.03 -36.74
CA ARG A 280 39.06 -7.77 -37.71
C ARG A 280 38.50 -7.59 -39.12
N ILE A 281 39.14 -6.74 -39.92
CA ILE A 281 38.70 -6.39 -41.30
C ILE A 281 38.68 -7.63 -42.23
N ILE A 282 39.62 -8.56 -42.05
CA ILE A 282 39.74 -9.78 -42.88
C ILE A 282 38.59 -10.77 -42.68
N THR A 283 38.02 -10.86 -41.48
CA THR A 283 36.85 -11.72 -41.19
C THR A 283 35.53 -11.15 -41.71
N LEU A 284 35.52 -9.90 -42.19
CA LEU A 284 34.34 -9.26 -42.81
C LEU A 284 34.21 -9.59 -44.31
N LEU A 285 35.34 -9.84 -44.98
CA LEU A 285 35.43 -10.12 -46.41
C LEU A 285 35.15 -11.58 -46.76
N LYS A 286 35.40 -12.52 -45.83
CA LYS A 286 35.03 -13.93 -45.96
C LYS A 286 33.73 -14.16 -45.19
N GLN A 287 32.60 -14.28 -45.88
CA GLN A 287 31.30 -14.69 -45.32
C GLN A 287 31.47 -15.74 -44.20
N GLY A 288 30.95 -15.49 -42.98
CA GLY A 288 31.13 -16.50 -41.92
C GLY A 288 30.52 -16.26 -40.54
N ILE A 289 29.70 -15.24 -40.33
CA ILE A 289 28.80 -15.24 -39.16
C ILE A 289 27.40 -15.15 -39.74
N ASN A 290 26.55 -16.13 -39.44
CA ASN A 290 25.18 -16.27 -39.94
C ASN A 290 24.36 -14.99 -39.64
N PHE A 291 24.47 -14.01 -40.52
CA PHE A 291 23.84 -12.69 -40.41
C PHE A 291 22.32 -12.80 -40.28
N ASN A 292 21.73 -13.79 -40.96
CA ASN A 292 20.30 -14.09 -40.86
C ASN A 292 19.90 -14.64 -39.49
N LEU A 293 20.75 -15.43 -38.82
CA LEU A 293 20.49 -15.98 -37.50
C LEU A 293 20.63 -14.90 -36.42
N GLY A 294 21.62 -14.01 -36.54
CA GLY A 294 21.77 -12.83 -35.67
C GLY A 294 20.64 -11.81 -35.82
N MET A 295 20.17 -11.56 -37.06
CA MET A 295 18.99 -10.74 -37.31
C MET A 295 17.71 -11.38 -36.74
N ALA A 296 17.52 -12.68 -36.93
CA ALA A 296 16.37 -13.41 -36.39
C ALA A 296 16.34 -13.37 -34.85
N ILE A 297 17.46 -13.64 -34.19
CA ILE A 297 17.59 -13.53 -32.72
C ILE A 297 17.29 -12.11 -32.25
N THR A 298 17.81 -11.09 -32.95
CA THR A 298 17.55 -9.68 -32.60
C THR A 298 16.07 -9.32 -32.72
N LEU A 299 15.41 -9.80 -33.78
CA LEU A 299 13.98 -9.58 -33.99
C LEU A 299 13.16 -10.25 -32.88
N VAL A 300 13.49 -11.48 -32.50
CA VAL A 300 12.85 -12.21 -31.38
C VAL A 300 13.03 -11.45 -30.07
N ILE A 301 14.25 -10.98 -29.75
CA ILE A 301 14.51 -10.20 -28.53
C ILE A 301 13.70 -8.90 -28.53
N LYS A 302 13.61 -8.18 -29.66
CA LYS A 302 12.81 -6.94 -29.76
C LYS A 302 11.33 -7.20 -29.51
N VAL A 303 10.76 -8.23 -30.16
CA VAL A 303 9.34 -8.61 -29.95
C VAL A 303 9.11 -9.01 -28.49
N ALA A 304 9.98 -9.84 -27.91
CA ALA A 304 9.90 -10.23 -26.50
C ALA A 304 9.97 -9.01 -25.57
N THR A 305 10.84 -8.03 -25.87
CA THR A 305 10.97 -6.79 -25.09
C THR A 305 9.68 -5.97 -25.12
N VAL A 306 9.04 -5.82 -26.29
CA VAL A 306 7.77 -5.10 -26.44
C VAL A 306 6.64 -5.81 -25.69
N VAL A 307 6.54 -7.13 -25.82
CA VAL A 307 5.52 -7.93 -25.11
C VAL A 307 5.72 -7.81 -23.60
N LEU A 308 6.94 -8.01 -23.11
CA LEU A 308 7.24 -7.96 -21.68
C LEU A 308 7.02 -6.55 -21.10
N ALA A 309 7.37 -5.50 -21.84
CA ALA A 309 7.08 -4.11 -21.46
C ALA A 309 5.57 -3.85 -21.38
N THR A 310 4.79 -4.40 -22.31
CA THR A 310 3.33 -4.28 -22.31
C THR A 310 2.70 -5.00 -21.12
N VAL A 311 3.17 -6.22 -20.81
CA VAL A 311 2.75 -6.97 -19.62
C VAL A 311 3.11 -6.21 -18.33
N LEU A 312 4.29 -5.58 -18.27
CA LEU A 312 4.68 -4.73 -17.14
C LEU A 312 3.78 -3.51 -16.98
N LEU A 313 3.37 -2.86 -18.08
CA LEU A 313 2.46 -1.72 -18.05
C LEU A 313 1.05 -2.12 -17.58
N ILE A 314 0.48 -3.18 -18.18
CA ILE A 314 -0.86 -3.69 -17.82
C ILE A 314 -0.85 -4.22 -16.39
N GLY A 315 0.16 -5.00 -16.04
CA GLY A 315 0.37 -5.47 -14.67
C GLY A 315 0.42 -4.29 -13.72
N GLY A 316 1.31 -3.32 -13.96
CA GLY A 316 1.45 -2.14 -13.09
C GLY A 316 0.12 -1.47 -12.77
N LEU A 317 -0.78 -1.36 -13.76
CA LEU A 317 -2.15 -0.85 -13.60
C LEU A 317 -3.05 -1.79 -12.78
N MET A 318 -2.98 -3.10 -13.02
CA MET A 318 -3.75 -4.10 -12.28
C MET A 318 -3.35 -4.21 -10.80
N ASN A 319 -2.06 -4.08 -10.46
CA ASN A 319 -1.62 -4.08 -9.07
C ASN A 319 -2.12 -2.88 -8.29
N ILE A 320 -2.18 -1.71 -8.93
CA ILE A 320 -2.78 -0.53 -8.30
C ILE A 320 -4.24 -0.83 -7.95
N LYS A 321 -4.94 -1.57 -8.83
CA LYS A 321 -6.32 -2.02 -8.58
C LYS A 321 -6.39 -3.08 -7.47
N GLU A 322 -5.50 -4.08 -7.48
CA GLU A 322 -5.49 -5.17 -6.49
C GLU A 322 -5.05 -4.72 -5.09
N ILE A 323 -4.05 -3.83 -4.98
CA ILE A 323 -3.67 -3.21 -3.69
C ILE A 323 -4.84 -2.41 -3.14
N ASN A 324 -5.53 -1.66 -4.01
CA ASN A 324 -6.74 -0.94 -3.62
C ASN A 324 -7.84 -1.90 -3.17
N GLU A 325 -8.06 -3.01 -3.87
CA GLU A 325 -9.04 -4.05 -3.51
C GLU A 325 -8.68 -4.81 -2.22
N LYS A 326 -7.41 -5.13 -1.99
CA LYS A 326 -6.94 -5.77 -0.75
C LYS A 326 -6.97 -4.81 0.44
N SER A 327 -6.66 -3.54 0.23
CA SER A 327 -6.91 -2.50 1.23
C SER A 327 -8.40 -2.43 1.56
N ARG A 328 -9.27 -2.42 0.54
CA ARG A 328 -10.74 -2.47 0.73
C ARG A 328 -11.19 -3.71 1.51
N GLN A 329 -10.66 -4.89 1.21
CA GLN A 329 -10.99 -6.11 1.94
C GLN A 329 -10.53 -6.04 3.40
N HIS A 330 -9.34 -5.48 3.65
CA HIS A 330 -8.85 -5.27 5.01
C HIS A 330 -9.68 -4.22 5.77
N ASP A 331 -10.05 -3.14 5.10
CA ASP A 331 -10.90 -2.08 5.65
C ASP A 331 -12.33 -2.62 5.88
N GLN A 332 -12.81 -3.55 5.05
CA GLN A 332 -14.04 -4.30 5.26
C GLN A 332 -13.96 -5.23 6.47
N VAL A 333 -12.85 -5.95 6.67
CA VAL A 333 -12.64 -6.78 7.87
C VAL A 333 -12.54 -5.93 9.14
N THR A 334 -11.93 -4.75 9.05
CA THR A 334 -11.85 -3.79 10.17
C THR A 334 -13.21 -3.15 10.47
N ARG A 335 -14.00 -2.86 9.42
CA ARG A 335 -15.37 -2.37 9.51
C ARG A 335 -16.33 -3.44 10.04
N LEU A 336 -16.22 -4.69 9.60
CA LEU A 336 -17.08 -5.78 10.05
C LEU A 336 -16.66 -6.30 11.43
N GLY A 337 -15.37 -6.26 11.76
CA GLY A 337 -14.87 -6.52 13.12
C GLY A 337 -15.30 -5.46 14.14
N SER A 338 -15.77 -4.28 13.69
CA SER A 338 -16.41 -3.28 14.55
C SER A 338 -17.94 -3.42 14.62
N TYR A 339 -18.57 -4.24 13.77
CA TYR A 339 -20.01 -4.54 13.82
C TYR A 339 -20.35 -5.98 14.24
N LEU A 340 -19.38 -6.89 14.37
CA LEU A 340 -19.59 -8.26 14.83
C LEU A 340 -18.37 -8.79 15.62
N THR A 341 -18.22 -8.33 16.87
CA THR A 341 -17.75 -9.24 17.91
C THR A 341 -18.98 -9.71 18.68
N ALA A 342 -19.41 -10.94 18.41
CA ALA A 342 -20.43 -11.63 19.19
C ALA A 342 -19.91 -12.02 20.59
N GLU A 343 -19.18 -11.12 21.26
CA GLU A 343 -18.59 -11.34 22.59
C GLU A 343 -19.64 -11.27 23.71
N ARG A 344 -20.88 -10.87 23.37
CA ARG A 344 -22.03 -10.84 24.31
C ARG A 344 -23.04 -11.96 24.10
N THR A 345 -22.67 -13.04 23.42
CA THR A 345 -23.54 -14.21 23.37
C THR A 345 -23.04 -15.28 24.32
N SER A 346 -23.97 -15.90 25.06
CA SER A 346 -23.75 -16.96 26.04
C SER A 346 -23.12 -18.25 25.48
N LEU A 347 -22.52 -18.18 24.30
CA LEU A 347 -21.85 -19.25 23.57
C LEU A 347 -20.49 -19.61 24.21
N VAL A 348 -19.89 -18.73 25.02
CA VAL A 348 -18.69 -19.02 25.81
C VAL A 348 -19.05 -19.12 27.30
N SER A 349 -19.92 -20.06 27.64
CA SER A 349 -20.18 -20.46 29.04
C SER A 349 -19.47 -21.78 29.32
N ALA A 350 -19.08 -22.05 30.58
CA ALA A 350 -18.46 -23.33 30.95
C ALA A 350 -19.32 -24.56 30.55
N ALA A 351 -20.63 -24.37 30.43
CA ALA A 351 -21.57 -25.36 29.93
C ALA A 351 -21.47 -25.58 28.40
N ALA A 352 -21.14 -24.54 27.62
CA ALA A 352 -20.93 -24.66 26.17
C ALA A 352 -19.64 -25.42 25.85
N ILE A 353 -18.56 -25.18 26.61
CA ILE A 353 -17.29 -25.93 26.47
C ILE A 353 -17.51 -27.42 26.77
N ARG A 354 -18.26 -27.76 27.83
CA ARG A 354 -18.63 -29.16 28.12
C ARG A 354 -19.50 -29.81 27.05
N ASN A 355 -20.37 -29.05 26.38
CA ASN A 355 -21.24 -29.60 25.34
C ASN A 355 -20.48 -29.85 24.02
N ASP A 356 -19.39 -29.12 23.77
CA ASP A 356 -18.49 -29.33 22.63
C ASP A 356 -17.68 -30.63 22.81
N ASP A 357 -17.14 -30.86 24.01
CA ASP A 357 -16.41 -32.11 24.31
C ASP A 357 -17.30 -33.36 24.15
N VAL A 358 -18.61 -33.23 24.35
CA VAL A 358 -19.58 -34.33 24.32
C VAL A 358 -20.30 -34.48 22.96
N HIS A 359 -20.01 -33.62 21.97
CA HIS A 359 -20.61 -33.67 20.60
C HIS A 359 -22.14 -33.84 20.60
N ASN A 360 -22.86 -33.18 21.52
CA ASN A 360 -24.30 -33.43 21.72
C ASN A 360 -25.24 -32.54 20.87
N GLY A 361 -24.70 -31.77 19.91
CA GLY A 361 -25.45 -30.92 18.99
C GLY A 361 -26.20 -29.72 19.60
N LYS A 362 -26.18 -29.53 20.93
CA LYS A 362 -26.86 -28.40 21.59
C LYS A 362 -26.19 -27.06 21.32
N ASN A 363 -24.87 -27.05 21.08
CA ASN A 363 -24.12 -25.85 20.69
C ASN A 363 -24.47 -25.44 19.27
N GLU A 364 -24.54 -26.38 18.33
CA GLU A 364 -24.92 -26.15 16.92
C GLU A 364 -26.33 -25.56 16.81
N ALA A 365 -27.28 -26.04 17.62
CA ALA A 365 -28.64 -25.49 17.66
C ALA A 365 -28.71 -24.09 18.29
N LYS A 366 -27.80 -23.73 19.21
CA LYS A 366 -27.70 -22.38 19.78
C LYS A 366 -27.02 -21.42 18.81
N ILE A 367 -25.97 -21.87 18.14
CA ILE A 367 -25.25 -21.13 17.09
C ILE A 367 -26.20 -20.88 15.91
N GLY A 368 -26.94 -21.89 15.47
CA GLY A 368 -27.94 -21.77 14.41
C GLY A 368 -29.08 -20.81 14.76
N ARG A 369 -29.56 -20.80 16.02
CA ARG A 369 -30.53 -19.80 16.51
C ARG A 369 -29.94 -18.41 16.54
N PHE A 370 -28.72 -18.25 17.03
CA PHE A 370 -28.01 -16.97 17.05
C PHE A 370 -27.85 -16.40 15.63
N PHE A 371 -27.48 -17.23 14.65
CA PHE A 371 -27.39 -16.81 13.26
C PHE A 371 -28.74 -16.43 12.65
N ASN A 372 -29.80 -17.21 12.92
CA ASN A 372 -31.16 -16.88 12.49
C ASN A 372 -31.69 -15.58 13.13
N ASP A 373 -31.35 -15.34 14.39
CA ASP A 373 -31.73 -14.11 15.10
C ASP A 373 -30.94 -12.92 14.54
N LEU A 374 -29.67 -13.07 14.20
CA LEU A 374 -28.89 -12.03 13.53
C LEU A 374 -29.45 -11.69 12.14
N GLU A 375 -29.88 -12.70 11.38
CA GLU A 375 -30.48 -12.54 10.05
C GLU A 375 -31.87 -11.88 10.11
N LYS A 376 -32.64 -12.14 11.16
CA LYS A 376 -33.96 -11.51 11.38
C LYS A 376 -33.88 -10.08 11.90
N TRP A 377 -32.88 -9.74 12.70
CA TRP A 377 -32.82 -8.45 13.42
C TRP A 377 -31.91 -7.41 12.76
N GLY A 378 -31.14 -7.78 11.74
CA GLY A 378 -30.43 -6.83 10.89
C GLY A 378 -30.13 -7.47 9.55
N ASN A 379 -30.08 -6.66 8.49
CA ASN A 379 -29.53 -7.05 7.18
C ASN A 379 -28.03 -7.40 7.33
N ALA A 380 -27.74 -8.53 7.97
CA ALA A 380 -26.40 -8.99 8.28
C ALA A 380 -25.85 -9.76 7.08
N TYR A 381 -24.74 -9.27 6.54
CA TYR A 381 -23.98 -9.99 5.52
C TYR A 381 -22.96 -10.89 6.20
N PHE A 382 -23.06 -12.20 5.98
CA PHE A 382 -22.10 -13.17 6.48
C PHE A 382 -20.84 -13.18 5.61
N VAL A 383 -19.69 -12.92 6.22
CA VAL A 383 -18.38 -13.09 5.56
C VAL A 383 -17.67 -14.27 6.21
N SER A 384 -17.47 -15.35 5.46
CA SER A 384 -16.69 -16.49 5.92
C SER A 384 -15.19 -16.15 5.82
N GLY A 385 -14.55 -16.00 6.98
CA GLY A 385 -13.08 -15.98 7.06
C GLY A 385 -12.58 -17.37 7.42
N SER A 386 -11.84 -18.03 6.53
CA SER A 386 -11.11 -19.23 6.92
C SER A 386 -9.78 -18.82 7.57
N ILE A 387 -9.52 -19.32 8.79
CA ILE A 387 -8.18 -19.30 9.36
C ILE A 387 -7.35 -20.30 8.55
N THR A 388 -6.65 -19.81 7.53
CA THR A 388 -5.67 -20.61 6.80
C THR A 388 -4.42 -20.71 7.66
N ASN A 389 -4.39 -21.71 8.55
CA ASN A 389 -3.14 -22.20 9.11
C ASN A 389 -2.53 -23.18 8.10
N PRO A 390 -1.51 -22.80 7.32
CA PRO A 390 -1.13 -23.50 6.09
C PRO A 390 -0.55 -24.90 6.31
N GLN A 391 -0.26 -25.32 7.56
CA GLN A 391 0.40 -26.59 7.82
C GLN A 391 -0.50 -27.72 8.36
N ARG A 392 -1.77 -27.47 8.72
CA ARG A 392 -2.58 -28.49 9.42
C ARG A 392 -3.77 -29.08 8.64
N ASN A 393 -4.20 -28.45 7.54
CA ASN A 393 -5.50 -28.75 6.92
C ASN A 393 -5.47 -29.54 5.59
N LEU A 394 -4.31 -30.04 5.15
CA LEU A 394 -4.24 -30.85 3.92
C LEU A 394 -4.53 -32.36 4.12
N ALA A 395 -4.78 -32.83 5.35
CA ALA A 395 -4.89 -34.26 5.61
C ALA A 395 -6.27 -34.77 6.07
N ARG A 396 -7.27 -33.93 6.34
CA ARG A 396 -8.50 -34.42 6.99
C ARG A 396 -9.77 -33.64 6.65
N PHE A 397 -10.22 -33.66 5.39
CA PHE A 397 -11.65 -33.49 5.13
C PHE A 397 -12.07 -34.35 3.94
N LYS A 398 -12.78 -35.45 4.23
CA LYS A 398 -13.71 -36.08 3.27
C LYS A 398 -14.93 -35.17 3.21
N VAL A 399 -15.25 -34.69 2.02
CA VAL A 399 -16.47 -33.92 1.74
C VAL A 399 -17.68 -34.82 2.06
N SER A 400 -18.56 -34.38 2.98
CA SER A 400 -19.87 -35.02 3.14
C SER A 400 -20.85 -34.32 2.21
N ASP A 401 -21.40 -35.08 1.27
CA ASP A 401 -22.48 -34.65 0.40
C ASP A 401 -23.75 -34.38 1.23
N SER A 402 -24.15 -33.11 1.35
CA SER A 402 -25.55 -32.66 1.34
C SER A 402 -25.68 -31.23 1.85
N PHE A 403 -25.72 -30.26 0.93
CA PHE A 403 -26.43 -29.00 1.14
C PHE A 403 -27.22 -28.69 -0.13
N THR A 404 -28.45 -29.17 -0.18
CA THR A 404 -29.43 -28.79 -1.20
C THR A 404 -30.10 -27.49 -0.78
N SER A 405 -29.77 -26.40 -1.45
CA SER A 405 -30.46 -25.11 -1.30
C SER A 405 -31.86 -25.20 -1.91
N ARG A 406 -32.92 -25.06 -1.10
CA ARG A 406 -34.25 -24.69 -1.61
C ARG A 406 -34.36 -23.17 -1.62
N ILE A 407 -34.34 -22.60 -2.82
CA ILE A 407 -34.73 -21.21 -3.07
C ILE A 407 -36.25 -21.15 -2.94
N ALA A 408 -36.75 -20.37 -1.99
CA ALA A 408 -38.17 -20.01 -1.92
C ALA A 408 -38.38 -18.70 -2.68
N THR A 409 -39.15 -18.78 -3.76
CA THR A 409 -39.68 -17.64 -4.50
C THR A 409 -40.89 -17.06 -3.77
N ARG A 410 -40.83 -15.77 -3.43
CA ARG A 410 -41.90 -14.80 -3.70
C ARG A 410 -41.38 -13.38 -3.64
#